data_AF-A0A8J8BVZ9-F1
#
_entry.id   AF-A0A8J8BVZ9-F1
#
_cell.length_a   1.000
_cell.length_b   1.000
_cell.length_c   1.000
_cell.angle_alpha   90.00
_cell.angle_beta   90.00
_cell.angle_gamma   90.00
#
_symmetry.space_group_name_H-M   'P 1'
#
loop_
_entity.id
_entity.type
_entity.pdbx_description
1 polymer ?
#
loop_
_entity_poly.entity_id
_entity_poly.type
_entity_poly.pdbx_seq_one_letter_code
_entity_poly.pdbx_strand_id
1 'polypeptide(L)' 'MQKKKKINQALDVLLETEFVNFKAAKDINNDFIVMLRALQELRLETGVGKEVKAWFEEMLTYELEKLESCKLVL' A
#
# COMPACT_ATOMS: atom_id res chain seq x y z
N MET A 1 8.43 11.16 -14.11
CA MET A 1 9.01 9.83 -13.85
C MET A 1 9.86 9.71 -12.58
N GLN A 2 10.60 10.74 -12.14
CA GLN A 2 11.49 10.62 -10.96
C GLN A 2 10.77 10.38 -9.61
N LYS A 3 9.54 10.89 -9.42
CA LYS A 3 8.77 10.67 -8.17
C LYS A 3 8.38 9.21 -7.95
N LYS A 4 7.95 8.49 -9.01
CA LYS A 4 7.62 7.05 -8.93
C LYS A 4 8.84 6.20 -8.52
N LYS A 5 10.04 6.57 -9.00
CA LYS A 5 11.27 5.84 -8.70
C LYS A 5 11.72 5.99 -7.24
N LYS A 6 11.46 7.16 -6.63
CA LYS A 6 11.77 7.42 -5.21
C LYS A 6 10.82 6.70 -4.25
N ILE A 7 9.54 6.54 -4.60
CA ILE A 7 8.56 5.83 -3.77
C ILE A 7 8.92 4.34 -3.69
N ASN A 8 9.25 3.72 -4.83
CA ASN A 8 9.65 2.31 -4.85
C ASN A 8 10.92 2.06 -4.03
N GLN A 9 11.93 2.94 -4.14
CA GLN A 9 13.15 2.81 -3.34
C GLN A 9 12.90 2.96 -1.83
N ALA A 10 11.96 3.81 -1.42
CA ALA A 10 11.61 3.97 -0.01
C ALA A 10 10.90 2.73 0.55
N LEU A 11 9.99 2.13 -0.24
CA LEU A 11 9.31 0.88 0.10
C LEU A 11 10.29 -0.30 0.17
N ASP A 12 11.19 -0.43 -0.81
CA ASP A 12 12.19 -1.50 -0.85
C ASP A 12 13.13 -1.43 0.36
N VAL A 13 13.59 -0.22 0.74
CA VAL A 13 14.46 -0.04 1.92
C VAL A 13 13.70 -0.30 3.24
N LEU A 14 12.42 0.07 3.32
CA LEU A 14 11.57 -0.21 4.49
C LEU A 14 11.31 -1.70 4.67
N LEU A 15 11.22 -2.45 3.57
CA LEU A 15 10.99 -3.89 3.57
C LEU A 15 12.27 -4.71 3.82
N GLU A 16 13.43 -4.19 3.43
CA GLU A 16 14.73 -4.83 3.68
C GLU A 16 15.25 -4.64 5.11
N THR A 17 14.83 -3.59 5.81
CA THR A 17 15.14 -3.42 7.23
C THR A 17 14.11 -4.17 8.07
N GLU A 18 14.52 -5.24 8.76
CA GLU A 18 13.73 -5.99 9.78
C GLU A 18 13.20 -5.12 10.95
N PHE A 19 13.41 -3.80 10.90
CA PHE A 19 12.96 -2.81 11.88
C PHE A 19 12.20 -1.70 11.17
N VAL A 20 10.91 -1.91 10.96
CA VAL A 20 10.03 -0.83 10.51
C VAL A 20 9.83 0.13 11.68
N ASN A 21 10.29 1.38 11.54
CA ASN A 21 9.99 2.44 12.50
C ASN A 21 8.46 2.51 12.68
N PHE A 22 7.96 2.32 13.91
CA PHE A 22 6.53 2.25 14.23
C PHE A 22 5.73 3.43 13.66
N LYS A 23 6.33 4.63 13.64
CA LYS A 23 5.70 5.81 13.03
C LYS A 23 5.54 5.64 11.52
N ALA A 24 6.57 5.18 10.83
CA ALA A 24 6.52 4.92 9.39
C ALA A 24 5.53 3.80 9.06
N ALA A 25 5.50 2.70 9.82
CA ALA A 25 4.48 1.65 9.66
C ALA A 25 3.07 2.21 9.80
N LYS A 26 2.82 3.03 10.83
CA LYS A 26 1.51 3.62 11.09
C LYS A 26 1.09 4.58 9.98
N ASP A 27 2.01 5.42 9.50
CA ASP A 27 1.74 6.36 8.41
C ASP A 27 1.43 5.60 7.11
N ILE A 28 2.19 4.55 6.78
CA ILE A 28 1.95 3.68 5.62
C ILE A 28 0.60 2.96 5.73
N ASN A 29 0.26 2.40 6.90
CA ASN A 29 -1.03 1.74 7.13
C ASN A 29 -2.20 2.71 6.90
N ASN A 30 -2.11 3.93 7.45
CA ASN A 30 -3.13 4.96 7.24
C ASN A 30 -3.27 5.33 5.75
N ASP A 31 -2.15 5.47 5.03
CA ASP A 31 -2.15 5.78 3.60
C ASP A 31 -2.84 4.66 2.79
N PHE A 32 -2.56 3.38 3.10
CA PHE A 32 -3.22 2.24 2.46
C PHE A 32 -4.73 2.20 2.74
N ILE A 33 -5.15 2.48 3.98
CA ILE A 33 -6.59 2.57 4.32
C ILE A 33 -7.28 3.68 3.53
N VAL A 34 -6.64 4.85 3.39
CA VAL A 34 -7.19 5.97 2.61
C VAL A 34 -7.30 5.59 1.13
N MET A 35 -6.28 4.94 0.57
CA MET A 35 -6.31 4.48 -0.82
C MET A 35 -7.42 3.45 -1.08
N LEU A 36 -7.63 2.49 -0.16
CA LEU A 36 -8.72 1.52 -0.26
C LEU A 36 -10.09 2.19 -0.25
N ARG A 37 -10.32 3.16 0.65
CA ARG A 37 -11.59 3.91 0.68
C ARG A 37 -11.82 4.67 -0.61
N ALA A 38 -10.80 5.34 -1.14
CA ALA A 38 -10.89 6.06 -2.40
C ALA A 38 -11.21 5.12 -3.57
N LEU A 39 -10.63 3.92 -3.60
CA LEU A 39 -10.95 2.90 -4.59
C LEU A 39 -12.40 2.43 -4.47
N GLN A 40 -12.88 2.16 -3.26
CA GLN A 40 -14.26 1.72 -3.00
C GLN A 40 -15.29 2.75 -3.50
N GLU A 41 -15.04 4.03 -3.28
CA GLU A 41 -15.89 5.13 -3.75
C GLU A 41 -15.84 5.34 -5.27
N LEU A 42 -14.78 4.88 -5.92
CA LEU A 42 -14.58 5.01 -7.36
C LEU A 42 -15.59 4.12 -8.12
N ARG A 43 -16.53 4.76 -8.81
CA ARG A 43 -17.49 4.10 -9.71
C ARG A 43 -16.89 4.00 -11.11
N LEU A 44 -16.60 2.77 -11.53
CA LEU A 44 -16.07 2.47 -12.85
C LEU A 44 -17.15 1.81 -13.70
N GLU A 45 -17.41 2.43 -14.84
CA GLU A 45 -18.49 2.01 -15.75
C GLU A 45 -18.01 0.97 -16.76
N THR A 46 -16.71 0.91 -17.03
CA THR A 46 -16.10 -0.02 -18.00
C THR A 46 -15.62 -1.30 -17.33
N GLY A 47 -15.64 -2.41 -18.08
CA GLY A 47 -15.12 -3.71 -17.62
C GLY A 47 -13.64 -3.64 -17.23
N VAL A 48 -12.82 -3.03 -18.08
CA VAL A 48 -11.39 -2.81 -17.82
C VAL A 48 -11.17 -1.97 -16.56
N GLY A 49 -12.00 -0.94 -16.33
CA GLY A 49 -11.91 -0.15 -15.10
C GLY A 49 -12.15 -1.02 -13.86
N LYS A 50 -13.20 -1.86 -13.87
CA LYS A 50 -13.50 -2.76 -12.76
C LYS A 50 -12.37 -3.76 -12.50
N GLU A 51 -11.76 -4.31 -13.55
CA GLU A 51 -10.60 -5.21 -13.43
C GLU A 51 -9.38 -4.51 -12.82
N VAL A 52 -9.04 -3.31 -13.29
CA VAL A 52 -7.93 -2.52 -12.73
C VAL A 52 -8.20 -2.15 -11.26
N LYS A 53 -9.44 -1.83 -10.91
CA LYS A 53 -9.84 -1.57 -9.51
C LYS A 53 -9.69 -2.81 -8.63
N ALA A 54 -10.19 -3.96 -9.08
CA ALA A 54 -10.05 -5.21 -8.33
C ALA A 54 -8.58 -5.58 -8.10
N TRP A 55 -7.74 -5.45 -9.14
CA TRP A 55 -6.30 -5.69 -9.02
C TRP A 55 -5.62 -4.75 -8.00
N PHE A 56 -6.01 -3.47 -7.98
CA PHE A 56 -5.51 -2.51 -7.00
C PHE A 56 -5.96 -2.83 -5.57
N GLU A 57 -7.21 -3.27 -5.39
CA GLU A 57 -7.74 -3.68 -4.08
C GLU A 57 -7.01 -4.91 -3.53
N GLU A 58 -6.73 -5.91 -4.38
CA GLU A 58 -5.94 -7.10 -4.01
C GLU A 58 -4.51 -6.72 -3.61
N MET A 59 -3.85 -5.85 -4.38
CA MET A 59 -2.49 -5.41 -4.09
C MET A 59 -2.40 -4.66 -2.75
N LEU A 60 -3.34 -3.74 -2.47
CA LEU A 60 -3.37 -3.02 -1.21
C LEU A 60 -3.65 -3.92 -0.01
N THR A 61 -4.51 -4.92 -0.18
CA THR A 61 -4.79 -5.92 0.85
C THR A 61 -3.54 -6.73 1.16
N TYR A 62 -2.84 -7.21 0.12
CA TYR A 62 -1.59 -7.95 0.27
C TYR A 62 -0.51 -7.14 1.02
N GLU A 63 -0.32 -5.86 0.69
CA GLU A 63 0.67 -5.02 1.37
C GLU A 63 0.28 -4.72 2.84
N LEU A 64 -1.01 -4.60 3.14
CA LEU A 64 -1.50 -4.47 4.52
C LEU A 64 -1.24 -5.74 5.34
N GLU A 65 -1.59 -6.91 4.81
CA GLU A 65 -1.32 -8.20 5.46
C GLU A 65 0.19 -8.41 5.69
N LYS A 66 1.01 -8.00 4.71
CA LYS A 66 2.46 -8.04 4.83
C LYS A 66 2.95 -7.12 5.95
N LEU A 67 2.43 -5.90 6.05
CA LEU A 67 2.77 -4.95 7.10
C LEU A 67 2.35 -5.45 8.50
N GLU A 68 1.20 -6.12 8.62
CA GLU A 68 0.77 -6.79 9.85
C GLU A 68 1.68 -7.97 10.22
N SER A 69 2.21 -8.67 9.22
CA SER A 69 3.14 -9.79 9.42
C SER A 69 4.56 -9.36 9.79
N CYS A 70 4.93 -8.10 9.48
CA CYS A 70 6.22 -7.53 9.87
C CYS A 70 6.24 -7.36 11.39
N LYS A 71 7.20 -8.01 12.06
CA LYS A 71 7.44 -7.84 13.50
C LYS A 71 7.76 -6.37 13.78
N LEU A 72 6.79 -5.63 14.30
CA LEU A 72 7.00 -4.29 14.83
C LEU A 72 7.90 -4.39 16.06
N VAL A 73 9.12 -3.88 15.95
CA VAL A 73 9.97 -3.67 17.12
C VAL A 73 9.58 -2.31 17.71
N LEU A 74 8.99 -2.35 18.90
CA LEU A 74 8.64 -1.18 19.73
C LEU A 74 9.89 -0.42 20.20
#